data_AF-A0A835EQA7-F1
#
_entry.id   AF-A0A835EQA7-F1
#
_cell.length_a   1.000
_cell.length_b   1.000
_cell.length_c   1.000
_cell.angle_alpha   90.00
_cell.angle_beta   90.00
_cell.angle_gamma   90.00
#
_symmetry.space_group_name_H-M   'P 1'
#
loop_
_entity.id
_entity.type
_entity.pdbx_description
1 polymer ?
#
loop_
_entity_poly.entity_id
_entity_poly.type
_entity_poly.pdbx_seq_one_letter_code
_entity_poly.pdbx_strand_id
1 'polypeptide(L)'
;MDILLSAVLGEVTSRSINFFMSKRPKPSALDVEDRLGKILLRARVIIEESMGRQITNQAVLQQLDILSDTMYRGYYLLDTFRYQSHKEEDKDQIVSHPSLLSKVNSVKGFFFPSGKGTQILEELLDVFDNLRSMILDANELVLFLVGYTRMYRQPYSMHLLLGNCMFGRQMEAQHVINFLLHSPPPGGEGLEVLPIVGPFR
;
A
#
# COMPACT_ATOMS: atom_id res chain seq x y z
N MET A 1 31.27 -10.96 -52.43
CA MET A 1 31.95 -10.93 -51.12
C MET A 1 31.15 -10.16 -50.07
N ASP A 2 30.00 -9.61 -50.45
CA ASP A 2 29.29 -8.57 -49.69
C ASP A 2 28.36 -9.14 -48.61
N ILE A 3 27.89 -10.39 -48.79
CA ILE A 3 27.03 -11.09 -47.83
C ILE A 3 27.82 -11.43 -46.55
N LEU A 4 29.06 -11.88 -46.69
CA LEU A 4 29.94 -12.19 -45.56
C LEU A 4 30.34 -10.93 -44.80
N LEU A 5 30.66 -9.84 -45.51
CA LEU A 5 30.97 -8.54 -44.89
C LEU A 5 29.76 -7.96 -44.15
N SER A 6 28.56 -8.08 -44.72
CA SER A 6 27.32 -7.60 -44.08
C SER A 6 26.97 -8.43 -42.83
N ALA A 7 27.19 -9.75 -42.86
CA ALA A 7 26.98 -10.60 -41.69
C ALA A 7 27.95 -10.27 -40.53
N VAL A 8 29.24 -10.09 -40.83
CA VAL A 8 30.25 -9.71 -39.85
C VAL A 8 29.95 -8.31 -39.27
N LEU A 9 29.57 -7.35 -40.12
CA LEU A 9 29.22 -6.00 -39.67
C LEU A 9 27.97 -6.00 -38.80
N GLY A 10 26.95 -6.78 -39.15
CA GLY A 10 25.74 -6.96 -38.35
C GLY A 10 26.04 -7.55 -36.96
N GLU A 11 26.93 -8.54 -36.88
CA GLU A 11 27.35 -9.14 -35.61
C GLU A 11 28.18 -8.17 -34.74
N VAL A 12 29.09 -7.40 -35.34
CA VAL A 12 29.84 -6.34 -34.63
C VAL A 12 28.89 -5.25 -34.13
N THR A 13 27.90 -4.88 -34.93
CA THR A 13 26.89 -3.87 -34.54
C THR A 13 26.04 -4.39 -33.39
N SER A 14 25.57 -5.63 -33.46
CA SER A 14 24.82 -6.28 -32.37
C SER A 14 25.65 -6.38 -31.08
N ARG A 15 26.91 -6.83 -31.16
CA ARG A 15 27.81 -6.93 -30.00
C ARG A 15 28.15 -5.57 -29.41
N SER A 16 28.33 -4.54 -30.23
CA SER A 16 28.59 -3.18 -29.74
C SER A 16 27.36 -2.60 -29.03
N ILE A 17 26.15 -2.76 -29.57
CA ILE A 17 24.90 -2.38 -28.91
C ILE A 17 24.77 -3.10 -27.56
N ASN A 18 25.02 -4.41 -27.52
CA ASN A 18 24.92 -5.21 -26.30
C ASN A 18 25.99 -4.81 -25.26
N PHE A 19 27.18 -4.43 -25.72
CA PHE A 19 28.25 -3.88 -24.87
C PHE A 19 27.86 -2.51 -24.27
N PHE A 20 27.24 -1.63 -25.04
CA PHE A 20 26.74 -0.36 -24.53
C PHE A 20 25.53 -0.54 -23.59
N MET A 21 24.66 -1.51 -23.86
CA MET A 21 23.56 -1.86 -22.94
C MET A 21 24.07 -2.44 -21.62
N SER A 22 25.06 -3.33 -21.66
CA SER A 22 25.67 -3.91 -20.44
C SER A 22 26.53 -2.91 -19.65
N LYS A 23 27.00 -1.83 -20.28
CA LYS A 23 27.68 -0.71 -19.61
C LYS A 23 26.75 0.30 -18.93
N ARG A 24 25.42 0.20 -19.12
CA ARG A 24 24.52 1.04 -18.32
C ARG A 24 24.66 0.65 -16.86
N PRO A 25 24.83 1.61 -15.93
CA PRO A 25 24.87 1.29 -14.52
C PRO A 25 23.56 0.58 -14.16
N LYS A 26 23.65 -0.69 -13.76
CA LYS A 26 22.53 -1.37 -13.12
C LYS A 26 22.20 -0.54 -11.88
N PRO A 27 20.94 -0.18 -11.65
CA PRO A 27 20.59 0.59 -10.47
C PRO A 27 21.01 -0.22 -9.25
N SER A 28 21.71 0.42 -8.31
CA SER A 28 22.09 -0.25 -7.07
C SER A 28 20.80 -0.65 -6.34
N ALA A 29 20.82 -1.82 -5.69
CA ALA A 29 19.68 -2.31 -4.90
C ALA A 29 19.12 -1.23 -3.95
N LEU A 30 20.02 -0.47 -3.31
CA LEU A 30 19.71 0.67 -2.45
C LEU A 30 18.99 1.84 -3.17
N ASP A 31 19.41 2.20 -4.40
CA ASP A 31 18.77 3.28 -5.16
C ASP A 31 17.35 2.90 -5.62
N VAL A 32 17.12 1.63 -5.97
CA VAL A 32 15.78 1.13 -6.33
C VAL A 32 14.85 1.16 -5.13
N GLU A 33 15.33 0.69 -3.97
CA GLU A 33 14.57 0.70 -2.72
C GLU A 33 14.16 2.11 -2.31
N ASP A 34 15.09 3.07 -2.32
CA ASP A 34 14.80 4.46 -1.96
C ASP A 34 13.78 5.11 -2.90
N ARG A 35 13.88 4.83 -4.20
CA ARG A 35 12.94 5.35 -5.22
C ARG A 35 11.55 4.75 -5.05
N LEU A 36 11.46 3.46 -4.84
CA LEU A 36 10.20 2.77 -4.60
C LEU A 36 9.57 3.23 -3.27
N GLY A 37 10.37 3.37 -2.20
CA GLY A 37 9.88 3.91 -0.93
C GLY A 37 9.24 5.29 -1.10
N LYS A 38 9.89 6.19 -1.85
CA LYS A 38 9.34 7.53 -2.15
C LYS A 38 8.02 7.46 -2.92
N ILE A 39 7.88 6.56 -3.89
CA ILE A 39 6.66 6.47 -4.71
C ILE A 39 5.50 5.82 -3.95
N LEU A 40 5.79 4.81 -3.14
CA LEU A 40 4.83 4.18 -2.23
C LEU A 40 4.29 5.17 -1.19
N LEU A 41 5.14 6.08 -0.69
CA LEU A 41 4.69 7.16 0.19
C LEU A 41 3.73 8.11 -0.51
N ARG A 42 3.99 8.48 -1.77
CA ARG A 42 3.08 9.31 -2.56
C ARG A 42 1.74 8.62 -2.81
N ALA A 43 1.76 7.34 -3.18
CA ALA A 43 0.54 6.54 -3.33
C ALA A 43 -0.27 6.51 -2.03
N ARG A 44 0.39 6.25 -0.89
CA ARG A 44 -0.26 6.24 0.42
C ARG A 44 -0.95 7.56 0.74
N VAL A 45 -0.29 8.69 0.51
CA VAL A 45 -0.88 10.02 0.76
C VAL A 45 -2.16 10.22 -0.07
N ILE A 46 -2.15 9.82 -1.35
CA ILE A 46 -3.33 9.90 -2.22
C ILE A 46 -4.46 9.02 -1.67
N ILE A 47 -4.16 7.77 -1.31
CA ILE A 47 -5.14 6.83 -0.75
C ILE A 47 -5.72 7.36 0.57
N GLU A 48 -4.89 7.77 1.53
CA GLU A 48 -5.34 8.28 2.83
C GLU A 48 -6.19 9.56 2.69
N GLU A 49 -5.79 10.47 1.81
CA GLU A 49 -6.57 11.68 1.52
C GLU A 49 -7.92 11.35 0.86
N SER A 50 -7.95 10.34 -0.02
CA SER A 50 -9.17 9.87 -0.68
C SER A 50 -10.15 9.20 0.29
N MET A 51 -9.65 8.43 1.26
CA MET A 51 -10.47 7.80 2.31
C MET A 51 -11.17 8.83 3.20
N GLY A 52 -10.61 10.04 3.31
CA GLY A 52 -11.20 11.15 4.05
C GLY A 52 -12.29 11.90 3.29
N ARG A 53 -12.72 11.43 2.11
CA ARG A 53 -13.65 12.15 1.22
C ARG A 53 -14.89 11.32 0.88
N GLN A 54 -16.00 11.99 0.61
CA GLN A 54 -17.25 11.35 0.14
C GLN A 54 -17.18 11.08 -1.37
N ILE A 55 -16.46 10.03 -1.78
CA ILE A 55 -16.31 9.69 -3.21
C ILE A 55 -17.54 8.93 -3.69
N THR A 56 -18.31 9.52 -4.59
CA THR A 56 -19.53 8.90 -5.17
C THR A 56 -19.30 8.29 -6.55
N ASN A 57 -18.23 8.71 -7.26
CA ASN A 57 -17.92 8.23 -8.61
C ASN A 57 -17.23 6.88 -8.57
N GLN A 58 -17.87 5.89 -9.20
CA GLN A 58 -17.37 4.52 -9.29
C GLN A 58 -16.05 4.39 -10.05
N ALA A 59 -15.82 5.20 -11.09
CA ALA A 59 -14.57 5.15 -11.85
C ALA A 59 -13.38 5.61 -11.00
N VAL A 60 -13.56 6.65 -10.19
CA VAL A 60 -12.53 7.14 -9.25
C VAL A 60 -12.25 6.07 -8.18
N LEU A 61 -13.29 5.42 -7.65
CA LEU A 61 -13.13 4.32 -6.70
C LEU A 61 -12.32 3.15 -7.29
N GLN A 62 -12.59 2.76 -8.54
CA GLN A 62 -11.82 1.71 -9.22
C GLN A 62 -10.35 2.11 -9.43
N GLN A 63 -10.08 3.36 -9.82
CA GLN A 63 -8.69 3.83 -9.95
C GLN A 63 -7.95 3.81 -8.61
N LEU A 64 -8.61 4.20 -7.52
CA LEU A 64 -8.04 4.13 -6.17
C LEU A 64 -7.83 2.69 -5.71
N ASP A 65 -8.71 1.76 -6.07
CA ASP A 65 -8.56 0.34 -5.75
C ASP A 65 -7.34 -0.26 -6.46
N ILE A 66 -7.17 0.00 -7.76
CA ILE A 66 -6.00 -0.42 -8.53
C ILE A 66 -4.71 0.19 -7.95
N LEU A 67 -4.73 1.48 -7.60
CA LEU A 67 -3.59 2.14 -6.97
C LEU A 67 -3.27 1.54 -5.60
N SER A 68 -4.29 1.18 -4.83
CA SER A 68 -4.16 0.53 -3.52
C SER A 68 -3.57 -0.87 -3.64
N ASP A 69 -4.08 -1.70 -4.55
CA ASP A 69 -3.58 -3.06 -4.79
C ASP A 69 -2.11 -3.05 -5.24
N THR A 70 -1.77 -2.20 -6.21
CA THR A 70 -0.38 -2.04 -6.67
C THR A 70 0.54 -1.50 -5.58
N MET A 71 0.06 -0.60 -4.72
CA MET A 71 0.82 -0.11 -3.56
C MET A 71 1.10 -1.25 -2.56
N TYR A 72 0.09 -2.05 -2.19
CA TYR A 72 0.28 -3.17 -1.27
C TYR A 72 1.19 -4.25 -1.85
N ARG A 73 1.06 -4.56 -3.15
CA ARG A 73 1.98 -5.44 -3.85
C ARG A 73 3.42 -4.92 -3.82
N GLY A 74 3.60 -3.61 -3.99
CA GLY A 74 4.91 -2.96 -3.86
C GLY A 74 5.52 -3.09 -2.46
N TYR A 75 4.74 -2.88 -1.40
CA TYR A 75 5.21 -3.11 -0.02
C TYR A 75 5.62 -4.57 0.20
N TYR A 76 4.80 -5.53 -0.25
CA TYR A 76 5.11 -6.95 -0.11
C TYR A 76 6.41 -7.34 -0.81
N LEU A 77 6.62 -6.88 -2.05
CA LEU A 77 7.85 -7.15 -2.80
C LEU A 77 9.07 -6.48 -2.17
N LEU A 78 8.92 -5.25 -1.69
CA LEU A 78 9.99 -4.53 -1.00
C LEU A 78 10.43 -5.24 0.29
N ASP A 79 9.48 -5.69 1.09
CA ASP A 79 9.78 -6.45 2.32
C ASP A 79 10.42 -7.80 2.00
N THR A 80 9.96 -8.47 0.94
CA THR A 80 10.56 -9.73 0.47
C THR A 80 12.01 -9.51 0.01
N PHE A 81 12.27 -8.43 -0.70
CA PHE A 81 13.60 -8.04 -1.18
C PHE A 81 14.56 -7.73 -0.03
N ARG A 82 14.13 -6.95 0.97
CA ARG A 82 14.89 -6.64 2.20
C ARG A 82 15.24 -7.90 3.00
N TYR A 83 14.28 -8.81 3.13
CA TYR A 83 14.51 -10.05 3.85
C TYR A 83 15.54 -10.96 3.16
N GLN A 84 15.59 -10.94 1.83
CA GLN A 84 16.54 -11.74 1.07
C GLN A 84 17.96 -11.16 1.09
N SER A 85 18.12 -9.84 0.98
CA SER A 85 19.44 -9.20 1.07
C SER A 85 20.13 -9.44 2.41
N HIS A 86 19.39 -9.35 3.52
CA HIS A 86 19.92 -9.66 4.86
C HIS A 86 20.32 -11.13 5.08
N LYS A 87 19.75 -12.08 4.32
CA LYS A 87 20.15 -13.49 4.39
C LYS A 87 21.43 -13.83 3.64
N GLU A 88 21.80 -13.03 2.64
CA GLU A 88 23.04 -13.23 1.88
C GLU A 88 24.24 -12.71 2.68
N GLU A 89 24.10 -11.59 3.40
CA GLU A 89 25.17 -11.02 4.24
C GLU A 89 25.57 -11.92 5.43
N ASP A 90 24.62 -12.67 6.00
CA ASP A 90 24.85 -13.56 7.17
C ASP A 90 25.57 -14.88 6.78
N LYS A 91 25.68 -15.19 5.49
CA LYS A 91 26.42 -16.38 5.00
C LYS A 91 27.91 -16.12 4.78
N ASP A 92 28.32 -14.87 4.63
CA ASP A 92 29.71 -14.51 4.37
C ASP A 92 30.53 -14.27 5.65
N GLN A 93 29.92 -14.38 6.83
CA GLN A 93 30.57 -14.24 8.14
C GLN A 93 30.60 -15.53 8.99
N ILE A 94 30.71 -16.70 8.37
CA ILE A 94 30.94 -17.95 9.12
C ILE A 94 32.44 -18.11 9.43
N VAL A 95 32.97 -17.30 10.34
CA VAL A 95 34.07 -17.71 11.23
C VAL A 95 33.81 -17.11 12.63
N SER A 96 33.52 -18.03 13.56
CA SER A 96 33.67 -17.92 15.02
C SER A 96 32.47 -17.45 15.88
N HIS A 97 31.76 -18.48 16.35
CA HIS A 97 31.12 -18.67 17.67
C HIS A 97 29.60 -18.41 17.84
N PRO A 98 28.86 -19.38 18.41
CA PRO A 98 27.42 -19.30 18.60
C PRO A 98 27.08 -18.70 19.97
N SER A 99 26.37 -17.58 20.01
CA SER A 99 25.70 -17.11 21.23
C SER A 99 24.20 -17.40 21.15
N LEU A 100 23.81 -18.39 21.94
CA LEU A 100 22.46 -18.76 22.33
C LEU A 100 21.63 -17.55 22.79
N LEU A 101 20.35 -17.51 22.35
CA LEU A 101 19.16 -16.78 22.83
C LEU A 101 18.46 -16.14 21.61
N SER A 102 17.26 -16.50 21.15
CA SER A 102 16.11 -17.13 21.76
C SER A 102 15.37 -17.99 20.73
N LYS A 103 15.19 -19.26 21.06
CA LYS A 103 14.44 -20.26 20.28
C LYS A 103 12.94 -20.03 20.50
N VAL A 104 12.31 -19.19 19.69
CA VAL A 104 10.85 -19.21 19.49
C VAL A 104 10.62 -19.70 18.07
N ASN A 105 9.94 -20.83 17.97
CA ASN A 105 9.74 -21.60 16.75
C ASN A 105 9.17 -20.75 15.61
N SER A 106 10.01 -20.33 14.66
CA SER A 106 9.54 -19.91 13.34
C SER A 106 9.13 -21.17 12.59
N VAL A 107 7.82 -21.39 12.56
CA VAL A 107 7.17 -22.39 11.72
C VAL A 107 7.58 -22.15 10.28
N LYS A 108 8.51 -22.98 9.79
CA LYS A 108 8.62 -23.48 8.42
C LYS A 108 8.19 -22.48 7.33
N GLY A 109 8.88 -21.34 7.23
CA GLY A 109 8.70 -20.38 6.13
C GLY A 109 9.59 -20.75 4.94
N PHE A 110 8.95 -21.31 3.90
CA PHE A 110 9.42 -21.54 2.53
C PHE A 110 10.87 -21.15 2.20
N PHE A 111 11.72 -22.16 1.99
CA PHE A 111 13.01 -22.01 1.32
C PHE A 111 12.77 -21.65 -0.15
N PHE A 112 13.14 -20.43 -0.56
CA PHE A 112 13.23 -20.06 -1.96
C PHE A 112 14.64 -20.34 -2.50
N PRO A 113 14.81 -20.86 -3.73
CA PRO A 113 16.13 -21.18 -4.27
C PRO A 113 16.91 -19.89 -4.55
N SER A 114 18.22 -19.95 -4.31
CA SER A 114 19.24 -18.89 -4.39
C SER A 114 19.39 -18.19 -5.77
N GLY A 115 18.49 -18.41 -6.73
CA GLY A 115 18.48 -17.78 -8.06
C GLY A 115 17.32 -16.79 -8.30
N LYS A 116 16.50 -16.51 -7.28
CA LYS A 116 15.30 -15.65 -7.40
C LYS A 116 15.53 -14.15 -7.19
N GLY A 117 16.69 -13.71 -6.72
CA GLY A 117 16.93 -12.29 -6.39
C GLY A 117 16.80 -11.35 -7.59
N THR A 118 17.25 -11.79 -8.77
CA THR A 118 17.10 -11.02 -10.02
C THR A 118 15.65 -10.94 -10.49
N GLN A 119 14.87 -12.01 -10.35
CA GLN A 119 13.45 -12.04 -10.71
C GLN A 119 12.64 -11.08 -9.82
N ILE A 120 12.92 -11.07 -8.51
CA ILE A 120 12.25 -10.16 -7.57
C ILE A 120 12.61 -8.71 -7.88
N LEU A 121 13.87 -8.42 -8.23
CA LEU A 121 14.28 -7.07 -8.61
C LEU A 121 13.59 -6.59 -9.89
N GLU A 122 13.43 -7.45 -10.90
CA GLU A 122 12.68 -7.13 -12.11
C GLU A 122 11.19 -6.87 -11.80
N GLU A 123 10.57 -7.69 -10.96
CA GLU A 123 9.18 -7.52 -10.52
C GLU A 123 9.00 -6.23 -9.68
N LEU A 124 10.00 -5.88 -8.87
CA LEU A 124 10.03 -4.65 -8.09
C LEU A 124 10.11 -3.40 -8.99
N LEU A 125 10.92 -3.45 -10.04
CA LEU A 125 11.03 -2.38 -11.04
C LEU A 125 9.74 -2.23 -11.85
N ASP A 126 9.09 -3.33 -12.24
CA ASP A 126 7.79 -3.30 -12.89
C ASP A 126 6.73 -2.62 -12.01
N VAL A 127 6.65 -2.98 -10.72
CA VAL A 127 5.73 -2.30 -9.80
C VAL A 127 6.08 -0.83 -9.61
N PHE A 128 7.36 -0.49 -9.55
CA PHE A 128 7.79 0.90 -9.49
C PHE A 128 7.31 1.70 -10.71
N ASP A 129 7.50 1.18 -11.92
CA ASP A 129 7.10 1.85 -13.15
C ASP A 129 5.56 1.97 -13.26
N ASN A 130 4.82 0.94 -12.83
CA ASN A 130 3.36 0.95 -12.77
C ASN A 130 2.82 1.97 -11.76
N LEU A 131 3.38 2.04 -10.55
CA LEU A 131 3.00 3.06 -9.57
C LEU A 131 3.36 4.46 -10.07
N ARG A 132 4.50 4.60 -10.75
CA ARG A 132 4.94 5.87 -11.31
C ARG A 132 3.98 6.37 -12.39
N SER A 133 3.59 5.53 -13.34
CA SER A 133 2.63 5.92 -14.39
C SER A 133 1.29 6.31 -13.77
N MET A 134 0.74 5.48 -12.88
CA MET A 134 -0.52 5.79 -12.19
C MET A 134 -0.49 7.13 -11.45
N ILE A 135 0.61 7.45 -10.74
CA ILE A 135 0.73 8.73 -10.02
C ILE A 135 0.92 9.91 -10.97
N LEU A 136 1.62 9.74 -12.10
CA LEU A 136 1.75 10.79 -13.11
C LEU A 136 0.40 11.09 -13.77
N ASP A 137 -0.40 10.06 -14.00
CA ASP A 137 -1.74 10.17 -14.58
C ASP A 137 -2.80 10.61 -13.54
N ALA A 138 -2.46 10.53 -12.24
CA ALA A 138 -3.36 10.89 -11.15
C ALA A 138 -3.66 12.40 -11.05
N ASN A 139 -3.10 13.28 -11.89
CA ASN A 139 -3.40 14.72 -11.85
C ASN A 139 -4.91 15.00 -12.00
N GLU A 140 -5.59 14.26 -12.89
CA GLU A 140 -7.05 14.35 -13.06
C GLU A 140 -7.78 13.78 -11.84
N LEU A 141 -7.31 12.65 -11.32
CA LEU A 141 -7.84 12.01 -10.11
C LEU A 141 -7.77 12.96 -8.90
N VAL A 142 -6.65 13.66 -8.72
CA VAL A 142 -6.46 14.65 -7.64
C VAL A 142 -7.43 15.82 -7.80
N LEU A 143 -7.67 16.30 -9.02
CA LEU A 143 -8.67 17.33 -9.28
C LEU A 143 -10.08 16.87 -8.89
N PHE A 144 -10.46 15.63 -9.25
CA PHE A 144 -11.73 15.05 -8.81
C PHE A 144 -11.80 14.92 -7.29
N LEU A 145 -10.72 14.49 -6.63
CA LEU A 145 -10.65 14.40 -5.17
C LEU A 145 -10.94 15.74 -4.49
N VAL A 146 -10.36 16.83 -4.99
CA VAL A 146 -10.61 18.19 -4.45
C VAL A 146 -12.10 18.57 -4.51
N GLY A 147 -12.82 18.10 -5.53
CA GLY A 147 -14.26 18.34 -5.71
C GLY A 147 -15.16 17.58 -4.73
N TYR A 148 -14.69 16.50 -4.10
CA TYR A 148 -15.48 15.75 -3.12
C TYR A 148 -15.43 16.40 -1.73
N THR A 149 -16.57 16.40 -1.04
CA THR A 149 -16.67 16.89 0.34
C THR A 149 -15.77 16.07 1.25
N ARG A 150 -14.95 16.76 2.05
CA ARG A 150 -14.16 16.09 3.09
C ARG A 150 -15.13 15.59 4.15
N MET A 151 -15.09 14.29 4.42
CA MET A 151 -15.72 13.73 5.61
C MET A 151 -15.06 14.42 6.81
N TYR A 152 -15.80 15.22 7.56
CA TYR A 152 -15.32 15.67 8.86
C TYR A 152 -15.13 14.42 9.70
N ARG A 153 -13.87 13.99 9.83
CA ARG A 153 -13.44 13.15 10.93
C ARG A 153 -13.57 14.08 12.12
N GLN A 154 -14.77 14.18 12.68
CA GLN A 154 -14.98 14.73 14.01
C GLN A 154 -13.85 14.11 14.82
N PRO A 155 -12.98 14.92 15.45
CA PRO A 155 -11.95 14.34 16.29
C PRO A 155 -12.71 13.38 17.18
N TYR A 156 -12.30 12.11 17.14
CA TYR A 156 -12.75 11.13 18.11
C TYR A 156 -12.82 11.90 19.42
N SER A 157 -14.00 11.99 20.02
CA SER A 157 -14.21 12.72 21.26
C SER A 157 -13.45 11.98 22.37
N MET A 158 -12.12 12.02 22.30
CA MET A 158 -11.13 11.43 23.18
C MET A 158 -11.04 12.19 24.50
N HIS A 159 -11.92 13.15 24.73
CA HIS A 159 -12.23 13.60 26.09
C HIS A 159 -13.08 12.60 26.87
N LEU A 160 -13.52 11.49 26.27
CA LEU A 160 -14.09 10.36 26.99
C LEU A 160 -12.97 9.38 27.39
N LEU A 161 -12.49 9.56 28.63
CA LEU A 161 -12.01 8.54 29.57
C LEU A 161 -11.89 7.12 28.94
N LEU A 162 -10.67 6.70 28.61
CA LEU A 162 -10.35 5.39 27.99
C LEU A 162 -10.87 4.16 28.76
N GLY A 163 -11.41 4.33 29.97
CA GLY A 163 -12.02 3.25 30.78
C GLY A 163 -13.46 2.89 30.39
N ASN A 164 -14.16 3.73 29.61
CA ASN A 164 -15.62 3.60 29.40
C ASN A 164 -16.03 3.45 27.91
N CYS A 165 -15.12 3.04 27.03
CA CYS A 165 -15.47 2.79 25.64
C CYS A 165 -16.42 1.58 25.52
N MET A 166 -17.68 1.84 25.13
CA MET A 166 -18.62 0.78 24.73
C MET A 166 -18.49 0.52 23.22
N PHE A 167 -17.91 -0.61 22.85
CA PHE A 167 -17.78 -1.06 21.46
C PHE A 167 -19.03 -1.82 21.00
N GLY A 168 -19.33 -1.80 19.70
CA GLY A 168 -20.36 -2.65 19.09
C GLY A 168 -21.81 -2.19 19.25
N ARG A 169 -22.05 -0.97 19.73
CA ARG A 169 -23.40 -0.40 19.93
C ARG A 169 -23.81 0.61 18.86
N GLN A 170 -23.31 0.46 17.64
CA GLN A 170 -23.52 1.45 16.57
C GLN A 170 -25.01 1.56 16.19
N MET A 171 -25.73 0.44 16.21
CA MET A 171 -27.16 0.40 15.89
C MET A 171 -28.01 1.06 16.97
N GLU A 172 -27.73 0.78 18.25
CA GLU A 172 -28.43 1.43 19.37
C GLU A 172 -28.14 2.94 19.40
N ALA A 173 -26.89 3.34 19.18
CA ALA A 173 -26.52 4.75 19.11
C ALA A 173 -27.27 5.47 17.99
N GLN A 174 -27.32 4.89 16.78
CA GLN A 174 -28.07 5.48 15.67
C GLN A 174 -29.58 5.55 15.95
N HIS A 175 -30.13 4.55 16.64
CA HIS A 175 -31.55 4.55 17.02
C HIS A 175 -31.89 5.68 17.99
N VAL A 176 -31.04 5.92 19.01
CA VAL A 176 -31.21 7.06 19.93
C VAL A 176 -31.06 8.39 19.20
N ILE A 177 -30.04 8.54 18.36
CA ILE A 177 -29.80 9.77 17.59
C ILE A 177 -31.03 10.08 16.72
N ASN A 178 -31.50 9.07 15.99
CA ASN A 178 -32.68 9.22 15.15
C ASN A 178 -33.86 9.68 16.02
N PHE A 179 -34.20 8.96 17.08
CA PHE A 179 -35.30 9.32 17.98
C PHE A 179 -35.23 10.77 18.47
N LEU A 180 -34.06 11.24 18.90
CA LEU A 180 -33.87 12.63 19.37
C LEU A 180 -34.00 13.68 18.28
N LEU A 181 -33.65 13.32 17.03
CA LEU A 181 -33.70 14.22 15.89
C LEU A 181 -35.03 14.16 15.12
N HIS A 182 -35.94 13.25 15.48
CA HIS A 182 -37.28 13.25 14.93
C HIS A 182 -38.00 14.53 15.39
N SER A 183 -38.31 15.40 14.43
CA SER A 183 -39.23 16.52 14.66
C SER A 183 -40.65 15.98 14.55
N PRO A 184 -41.50 16.13 15.58
CA PRO A 184 -42.89 15.74 15.47
C PRO A 184 -43.59 16.61 14.40
N PRO A 185 -44.58 16.04 13.67
CA PRO A 185 -45.38 16.81 12.74
C PRO A 185 -46.15 17.92 13.47
N PRO A 186 -46.37 19.10 12.83
CA PRO A 186 -47.08 20.20 13.46
C PRO A 186 -48.52 19.80 13.75
N GLY A 187 -48.83 19.55 15.02
CA GLY A 187 -50.18 19.18 15.50
C GLY A 187 -50.24 17.99 16.46
N GLY A 188 -49.11 17.31 16.75
CA GLY A 188 -49.06 16.24 17.76
C GLY A 188 -48.54 16.73 19.10
N GLU A 189 -49.41 16.96 20.09
CA GLU A 189 -49.05 17.35 21.47
C GLU A 189 -48.59 16.15 22.34
N GLY A 190 -47.88 15.18 21.74
CA GLY A 190 -47.39 13.99 22.45
C GLY A 190 -45.90 14.07 22.71
N LEU A 191 -45.48 13.93 23.98
CA LEU A 191 -44.07 13.67 24.30
C LEU A 191 -43.71 12.25 23.87
N GLU A 192 -42.70 12.12 23.01
CA GLU A 192 -42.16 10.81 22.67
C GLU A 192 -41.23 10.31 23.79
N VAL A 193 -41.33 9.03 24.15
CA VAL A 193 -40.52 8.40 25.18
C VAL A 193 -39.81 7.18 24.59
N LEU A 194 -38.48 7.11 24.76
CA LEU A 194 -37.66 5.96 24.37
C LEU A 194 -37.31 5.11 25.61
N PRO A 195 -38.00 3.98 25.84
CA PRO A 195 -37.71 3.14 27.00
C PRO A 195 -36.38 2.38 26.81
N ILE A 196 -35.50 2.44 27.81
CA ILE A 196 -34.27 1.64 27.87
C ILE A 196 -34.52 0.45 28.78
N VAL A 197 -34.76 -0.71 28.19
CA VAL A 197 -35.03 -1.95 28.94
C VAL A 197 -33.82 -2.87 28.82
N GLY A 198 -33.33 -3.34 29.96
CA GLY A 198 -32.25 -4.32 30.05
C GLY A 198 -32.44 -5.21 31.27
N PRO A 199 -31.73 -6.35 31.32
CA PRO A 199 -31.75 -7.21 32.50
C PRO A 199 -31.27 -6.45 33.73
N PHE A 200 -31.91 -6.70 34.87
CA PHE A 200 -31.37 -6.27 36.15
C PHE A 200 -30.05 -7.03 36.38
N ARG A 201 -28.99 -6.32 36.74
CA ARG A 201 -27.71 -6.97 37.11
C ARG A 201 -27.82 -7.71 38.42
#